data_AF-A0A9W9FGP9-F1
#
_entry.id   AF-A0A9W9FGP9-F1
#
_cell.length_a   1.000
_cell.length_b   1.000
_cell.length_c   1.000
_cell.angle_alpha   90.00
_cell.angle_beta   90.00
_cell.angle_gamma   90.00
#
_symmetry.space_group_name_H-M   'P 1'
#
loop_
_entity.id
_entity.type
_entity.pdbx_description
1 polymer ?
#
loop_
_entity_poly.entity_id
_entity_poly.type
_entity_poly.pdbx_seq_one_letter_code
_entity_poly.pdbx_strand_id
1 'polypeptide(L)'
;MAASHRVRRIGKEIADIRADTHSQIGIEPFGDQDDVTHLRGSFPGPPGTPYEGGTFAVDVKIPTDYPFTPPAMRFETKVWHPNISSQTGAICLDTLSSAWSPVLTVKSALLSLQQLLSTPEPKDPQDAEVAKMMMNTPAEFARVARKWTVLYAGAPPKPDEETQDAVASTQVATEEDNLARYQGYNKDLVDRFGNMGFDVAQVVDAFQQVKVDRNAGEDYELDPVVMANVTARLTLRATTNAVASERVRAALRRAREARQSATPSAAGTPQTGSDAESKVGDEKAVDCLTPEEELVFVRYYCETLLELGDEYKPPLPTAVRATAIQYLRRFYLTNSPMTYHPKTIMACALFLATKTDNYYMSLRHFTDGIPGKPSPDEVVAPEFLLMQGLRFSFDVRHPLRGLEGGVMELSAIAQGQGQPSPLQPHQTPESLKNGLLSIAPPPTPSSSITDRIGRAHTGTRELLKTAAQMTDAYFLYTPSQIWLSAFFLADRPLAEFYLDTKLGGPITPTAASTNPSGLQNPLYEMRTKVFKAQMKNLKRIAKKLYKCQNPEKANLSQKRDSAQPPTSAAITDSGQVTSESETERLAKKRKLDEQKQRGSQDLFGPELVLDRTK
;
A
#
# COMPACT_ATOMS: atom_id res chain seq x y z
N MET A 1 30.56 39.43 20.70
CA MET A 1 30.11 39.50 19.29
C MET A 1 28.93 38.55 19.13
N ALA A 2 27.79 39.01 18.61
CA ALA A 2 26.65 38.13 18.36
C ALA A 2 27.02 37.10 17.28
N ALA A 3 26.86 35.81 17.56
CA ALA A 3 27.14 34.76 16.58
C ALA A 3 26.27 34.96 15.32
N SER A 4 26.90 34.89 14.15
CA SER A 4 26.23 34.99 12.85
C SER A 4 25.04 34.03 12.76
N HIS A 5 23.95 34.43 12.10
CA HIS A 5 22.74 33.60 11.92
C HIS A 5 23.07 32.21 11.36
N ARG A 6 24.09 32.11 10.50
CA ARG A 6 24.67 30.85 9.99
C ARG A 6 25.19 29.95 11.12
N VAL A 7 26.06 30.47 11.98
CA VAL A 7 26.67 29.73 13.09
C VAL A 7 25.62 29.27 14.10
N ARG A 8 24.61 30.10 14.39
CA ARG A 8 23.50 29.72 15.28
C ARG A 8 22.67 28.58 14.70
N ARG A 9 22.42 28.57 13.38
CA ARG A 9 21.71 27.48 12.72
C ARG A 9 22.53 26.19 12.73
N ILE A 10 23.81 26.25 12.35
CA ILE A 10 24.69 25.07 12.34
C ILE A 10 24.82 24.48 13.76
N GLY A 11 25.02 25.32 14.77
CA GLY A 11 25.10 24.87 16.16
C GLY A 11 23.82 24.18 16.64
N LYS A 12 22.64 24.66 16.20
CA LYS A 12 21.37 24.00 16.46
C LYS A 12 21.27 22.65 15.73
N GLU A 13 21.63 22.58 14.46
CA GLU A 13 21.61 21.32 13.70
C GLU A 13 22.57 20.26 14.28
N ILE A 14 23.76 20.66 14.73
CA ILE A 14 24.69 19.76 15.44
C ILE A 14 24.09 19.25 16.76
N ALA A 15 23.45 20.13 17.53
CA ALA A 15 22.77 19.73 18.77
C ALA A 15 21.60 18.78 18.51
N ASP A 16 20.80 19.04 17.47
CA ASP A 16 19.66 18.21 17.07
C ASP A 16 20.11 16.82 16.55
N ILE A 17 21.28 16.73 15.90
CA ILE A 17 21.87 15.45 15.50
C ILE A 17 22.37 14.68 16.73
N ARG A 18 23.11 15.34 17.64
CA ARG A 18 23.62 14.70 18.86
C ARG A 18 22.52 14.25 19.82
N ALA A 19 21.40 14.95 19.84
CA ALA A 19 20.24 14.57 20.66
C ALA A 19 19.46 13.38 20.07
N ASP A 20 19.63 13.07 18.78
CA ASP A 20 18.93 11.96 18.14
C ASP A 20 19.71 10.64 18.22
N THR A 21 19.33 9.81 19.18
CA THR A 21 19.89 8.46 19.35
C THR A 21 19.31 7.42 18.39
N HIS A 22 18.26 7.73 17.61
CA HIS A 22 17.54 6.74 16.80
C HIS A 22 18.09 6.61 15.38
N SER A 23 18.53 7.70 14.76
CA SER A 23 19.05 7.68 13.38
C SER A 23 20.47 7.10 13.25
N GLN A 24 21.19 6.93 14.37
CA GLN A 24 22.59 6.47 14.39
C GLN A 24 23.54 7.32 13.50
N ILE A 25 23.17 8.57 13.23
CA ILE A 25 24.00 9.53 12.50
C ILE A 25 24.91 10.25 13.49
N GLY A 26 26.21 10.14 13.27
CA GLY A 26 27.24 10.90 13.96
C GLY A 26 27.61 12.18 13.22
N ILE A 27 27.98 13.21 13.98
CA ILE A 27 28.59 14.42 13.44
C ILE A 27 29.66 14.96 14.39
N GLU A 28 30.85 15.17 13.87
CA GLU A 28 32.01 15.70 14.60
C GLU A 28 32.72 16.79 13.80
N PRO A 29 33.36 17.80 14.42
CA PRO A 29 34.23 18.73 13.70
C PRO A 29 35.40 17.98 13.04
N PHE A 30 35.73 18.32 11.79
CA PHE A 30 36.81 17.65 11.04
C PHE A 30 38.21 18.02 11.57
N GLY A 31 38.33 19.06 12.40
CA GLY A 31 39.59 19.56 12.95
C GLY A 31 39.42 20.26 14.30
N ASP A 32 39.72 21.56 14.36
CA ASP A 32 39.60 22.35 15.59
C ASP A 32 38.15 22.36 16.08
N GLN A 33 37.93 22.22 17.40
CA GLN A 33 36.58 22.10 17.96
C GLN A 33 35.73 23.37 17.78
N ASP A 34 36.40 24.49 17.49
CA ASP A 34 35.77 25.79 17.25
C ASP A 34 35.33 26.02 15.80
N ASP A 35 35.84 25.24 14.82
CA ASP A 35 35.39 25.33 13.42
C ASP A 35 34.15 24.46 13.17
N VAL A 36 32.97 25.09 13.32
CA VAL A 36 31.68 24.45 13.03
C VAL A 36 31.34 24.39 11.54
N THR A 37 32.21 24.90 10.65
CA THR A 37 31.93 24.98 9.21
C THR A 37 32.46 23.80 8.40
N HIS A 38 33.35 23.01 9.00
CA HIS A 38 33.88 21.78 8.42
C HIS A 38 33.63 20.61 9.37
N LEU A 39 32.71 19.73 8.97
CA LEU A 39 32.20 18.63 9.78
C LEU A 39 32.49 17.29 9.10
N ARG A 40 32.68 16.25 9.90
CA ARG A 40 32.66 14.85 9.48
C ARG A 40 31.35 14.23 9.93
N GLY A 41 30.54 13.80 8.97
CA GLY A 41 29.33 13.02 9.21
C GLY A 41 29.65 11.52 9.16
N SER A 42 28.97 10.72 9.97
CA SER A 42 29.09 9.25 9.92
C SER A 42 27.75 8.56 10.03
N PHE A 43 27.53 7.47 9.31
CA PHE A 43 26.31 6.66 9.44
C PHE A 43 26.58 5.17 9.17
N PRO A 44 25.78 4.25 9.74
CA PRO A 44 25.92 2.83 9.48
C PRO A 44 25.38 2.44 8.11
N GLY A 45 26.00 1.42 7.51
CA GLY A 45 25.53 0.81 6.27
C GLY A 45 24.15 0.18 6.42
N PRO A 46 23.24 0.37 5.45
CA PRO A 46 21.89 -0.19 5.53
C PRO A 46 21.88 -1.73 5.58
N PRO A 47 20.99 -2.34 6.38
CA PRO A 47 20.85 -3.80 6.44
C PRO A 47 20.32 -4.38 5.13
N GLY A 48 20.70 -5.61 4.79
CA GLY A 48 20.31 -6.28 3.56
C GLY A 48 21.07 -5.80 2.31
N THR A 49 22.10 -4.97 2.48
CA THR A 49 22.94 -4.45 1.39
C THR A 49 24.38 -4.97 1.53
N PRO A 50 25.22 -4.94 0.47
CA PRO A 50 26.65 -5.28 0.61
C PRO A 50 27.41 -4.36 1.58
N TYR A 51 26.82 -3.22 1.96
CA TYR A 51 27.35 -2.23 2.88
C TYR A 51 27.04 -2.52 4.35
N GLU A 52 26.18 -3.50 4.64
CA GLU A 52 25.75 -3.85 5.99
C GLU A 52 26.93 -4.11 6.94
N GLY A 53 26.84 -3.55 8.14
CA GLY A 53 27.87 -3.67 9.18
C GLY A 53 29.06 -2.71 9.01
N GLY A 54 29.13 -1.96 7.90
CA GLY A 54 30.13 -0.90 7.71
C GLY A 54 29.69 0.42 8.33
N THR A 55 30.65 1.30 8.64
CA THR A 55 30.41 2.70 9.01
C THR A 55 31.03 3.61 7.95
N PHE A 56 30.23 4.53 7.41
CA PHE A 56 30.61 5.40 6.29
C PHE A 56 30.83 6.82 6.79
N ALA A 57 32.06 7.33 6.60
CA ALA A 57 32.43 8.70 6.94
C ALA A 57 32.33 9.61 5.70
N VAL A 58 31.79 10.80 5.91
CA VAL A 58 31.53 11.82 4.89
C VAL A 58 32.13 13.16 5.33
N ASP A 59 32.96 13.74 4.49
CA ASP A 59 33.48 15.10 4.60
C ASP A 59 32.36 16.08 4.22
N VAL A 60 31.99 16.98 5.15
CA VAL A 60 30.91 17.96 5.00
C VAL A 60 31.46 19.37 5.16
N LYS A 61 31.45 20.15 4.08
CA LYS A 61 31.88 21.56 4.07
C LYS A 61 30.68 22.47 3.89
N ILE A 62 30.42 23.32 4.88
CA ILE A 62 29.28 24.23 4.89
C ILE A 62 29.69 25.56 4.25
N PRO A 63 29.06 25.99 3.13
CA PRO A 63 29.41 27.25 2.47
C PRO A 63 29.00 28.48 3.31
N THR A 64 29.50 29.66 2.93
CA THR A 64 29.16 30.94 3.58
C THR A 64 27.68 31.30 3.47
N ASP A 65 27.03 30.88 2.39
CA ASP A 65 25.63 31.22 2.08
C ASP A 65 24.63 30.14 2.56
N TYR A 66 25.08 29.19 3.38
CA TYR A 66 24.21 28.19 4.00
C TYR A 66 23.11 28.88 4.84
N PRO A 67 21.82 28.52 4.67
CA PRO A 67 21.27 27.32 4.01
C PRO A 67 20.83 27.48 2.55
N PHE A 68 21.08 28.62 1.89
CA PHE A 68 20.63 28.86 0.52
C PHE A 68 21.47 28.10 -0.50
N THR A 69 22.73 27.82 -0.16
CA THR A 69 23.61 26.91 -0.90
C THR A 69 23.78 25.60 -0.12
N PRO A 70 23.69 24.42 -0.77
CA PRO A 70 23.87 23.12 -0.13
C PRO A 70 25.29 22.96 0.45
N PRO A 71 25.46 22.13 1.50
CA PRO A 71 26.78 21.71 1.95
C PRO A 71 27.46 20.84 0.88
N ALA A 72 28.75 21.06 0.66
CA ALA A 72 29.55 20.19 -0.19
C ALA A 72 29.89 18.92 0.59
N MET A 73 29.43 17.77 0.09
CA MET A 73 29.63 16.46 0.72
C MET A 73 30.46 15.53 -0.16
N ARG A 74 31.36 14.77 0.46
CA ARG A 74 32.22 13.79 -0.21
C ARG A 74 32.47 12.60 0.71
N PHE A 75 32.38 11.37 0.20
CA PHE A 75 32.74 10.20 0.99
C PHE A 75 34.25 10.19 1.28
N GLU A 76 34.62 10.09 2.56
CA GLU A 76 35.99 9.79 2.98
C GLU A 76 36.25 8.28 2.92
N THR A 77 35.26 7.50 3.34
CA THR A 77 35.26 6.06 3.18
C THR A 77 35.16 5.70 1.71
N LYS A 78 36.07 4.87 1.19
CA LYS A 78 35.96 4.38 -0.18
C LYS A 78 34.76 3.44 -0.31
N VAL A 79 33.85 3.75 -1.22
CA VAL A 79 32.62 2.98 -1.46
C VAL A 79 32.57 2.52 -2.91
N TRP A 80 32.28 1.24 -3.13
CA TRP A 80 32.09 0.67 -4.46
C TRP A 80 30.61 0.77 -4.88
N HIS A 81 30.19 1.92 -5.40
CA HIS A 81 28.78 2.22 -5.69
C HIS A 81 28.64 3.01 -7.00
N PRO A 82 27.64 2.76 -7.86
CA PRO A 82 27.52 3.41 -9.17
C PRO A 82 27.38 4.94 -9.10
N ASN A 83 26.72 5.48 -8.07
CA ASN A 83 26.53 6.94 -7.88
C ASN A 83 27.61 7.60 -6.99
N ILE A 84 28.67 6.87 -6.61
CA ILE A 84 29.80 7.39 -5.82
C ILE A 84 31.09 7.08 -6.58
N SER A 85 31.93 8.09 -6.81
CA SER A 85 33.22 7.85 -7.46
C SER A 85 34.10 6.93 -6.60
N SER A 86 34.50 5.77 -7.14
CA SER A 86 35.37 4.82 -6.43
C SER A 86 36.78 5.38 -6.13
N GLN A 87 37.21 6.38 -6.89
CA GLN A 87 38.53 7.02 -6.76
C GLN A 87 38.50 8.26 -5.86
N THR A 88 37.48 9.10 -6.04
CA THR A 88 37.42 10.39 -5.35
C THR A 88 36.42 10.39 -4.21
N GLY A 89 35.39 9.56 -4.19
CA GLY A 89 34.29 9.65 -3.22
C GLY A 89 33.33 10.82 -3.52
N ALA A 90 33.45 11.48 -4.67
CA ALA A 90 32.48 12.46 -5.16
C ALA A 90 31.12 11.78 -5.39
N ILE A 91 30.05 12.52 -5.12
CA ILE A 91 28.66 12.03 -5.12
C ILE A 91 27.91 12.75 -6.24
N CYS A 92 27.27 12.00 -7.14
CA CYS A 92 26.30 12.58 -8.08
C CYS A 92 24.91 12.45 -7.46
N LEU A 93 24.31 13.56 -7.02
CA LEU A 93 22.94 13.53 -6.51
C LEU A 93 22.23 14.87 -6.73
N ASP A 94 21.09 14.83 -7.40
CA ASP A 94 20.18 15.99 -7.59
C ASP A 94 19.71 16.60 -6.26
N THR A 95 19.66 15.82 -5.18
CA THR A 95 19.29 16.29 -3.82
C THR A 95 20.26 17.33 -3.25
N LEU A 96 21.53 17.30 -3.67
CA LEU A 96 22.57 18.26 -3.26
C LEU A 96 22.81 19.36 -4.31
N SER A 97 21.99 19.44 -5.36
CA SER A 97 22.10 20.46 -6.41
C SER A 97 20.75 21.12 -6.75
N SER A 98 19.88 20.44 -7.49
CA SER A 98 18.62 20.96 -8.04
C SER A 98 17.43 20.83 -7.08
N ALA A 99 17.45 19.85 -6.19
CA ALA A 99 16.41 19.59 -5.20
C ALA A 99 16.75 20.08 -3.77
N TRP A 100 17.84 20.84 -3.61
CA TRP A 100 18.17 21.48 -2.34
C TRP A 100 17.19 22.61 -2.01
N SER A 101 16.69 22.61 -0.77
CA SER A 101 15.83 23.66 -0.23
C SER A 101 16.40 24.18 1.09
N PRO A 102 16.31 25.50 1.39
CA PRO A 102 16.76 26.07 2.67
C PRO A 102 16.07 25.49 3.92
N VAL A 103 15.04 24.65 3.76
CA VAL A 103 14.36 23.90 4.82
C VAL A 103 15.11 22.60 5.18
N LEU A 104 15.90 22.06 4.25
CA LEU A 104 16.71 20.87 4.48
C LEU A 104 17.89 21.17 5.42
N THR A 105 18.36 20.12 6.10
CA THR A 105 19.42 20.16 7.11
C THR A 105 20.56 19.23 6.73
N VAL A 106 21.72 19.40 7.38
CA VAL A 106 22.86 18.48 7.21
C VAL A 106 22.46 17.04 7.55
N LYS A 107 21.60 16.85 8.56
CA LYS A 107 21.06 15.55 8.94
C LYS A 107 20.25 14.89 7.83
N SER A 108 19.31 15.61 7.22
CA SER A 108 18.51 15.07 6.13
C SER A 108 19.36 14.70 4.92
N ALA A 109 20.42 15.47 4.65
CA ALA A 109 21.36 15.15 3.58
C ALA A 109 22.15 13.86 3.87
N LEU A 110 22.64 13.66 5.09
CA LEU A 110 23.31 12.39 5.50
C LEU A 110 22.36 11.18 5.42
N LEU A 111 21.08 11.34 5.80
CA LEU A 111 20.06 10.30 5.63
C LEU A 111 19.84 9.95 4.15
N SER A 112 19.81 10.95 3.26
CA SER A 112 19.69 10.70 1.82
C SER A 112 20.89 9.94 1.26
N LEU A 113 22.11 10.18 1.77
CA LEU A 113 23.29 9.39 1.39
C LEU A 113 23.21 7.94 1.89
N GLN A 114 22.66 7.70 3.09
CA GLN A 114 22.40 6.35 3.57
C GLN A 114 21.36 5.63 2.70
N GLN A 115 20.29 6.32 2.30
CA GLN A 115 19.28 5.79 1.39
C GLN A 115 19.87 5.44 0.01
N LEU A 116 20.79 6.27 -0.50
CA LEU A 116 21.47 6.03 -1.77
C LEU A 116 22.17 4.67 -1.80
N LEU A 117 22.79 4.25 -0.68
CA LEU A 117 23.44 2.93 -0.58
C LEU A 117 22.45 1.74 -0.69
N SER A 118 21.18 1.94 -0.32
CA SER A 118 20.13 0.93 -0.45
C SER A 118 19.51 0.87 -1.85
N THR A 119 19.45 2.03 -2.52
CA THR A 119 18.79 2.17 -3.82
C THR A 119 19.74 2.85 -4.82
N PRO A 120 20.72 2.12 -5.37
CA PRO A 120 21.57 2.63 -6.45
C PRO A 120 20.75 2.97 -7.70
N GLU A 121 21.13 4.04 -8.40
CA GLU A 121 20.56 4.44 -9.69
C GLU A 121 21.59 4.24 -10.81
N PRO A 122 21.62 3.05 -11.44
CA PRO A 122 22.68 2.72 -12.40
C PRO A 122 22.49 3.39 -13.76
N LYS A 123 21.32 4.01 -14.05
CA LYS A 123 21.06 4.71 -15.33
C LYS A 123 21.68 6.11 -15.40
N ASP A 124 22.05 6.69 -14.26
CA ASP A 124 22.81 7.95 -14.17
C ASP A 124 24.03 7.79 -13.23
N PRO A 125 25.07 7.06 -13.65
CA PRO A 125 26.17 6.69 -12.78
C PRO A 125 27.25 7.78 -12.69
N GLN A 126 27.80 7.97 -11.49
CA GLN A 126 29.04 8.73 -11.26
C GLN A 126 30.28 7.89 -11.64
N ASP A 127 30.18 6.56 -11.54
CA ASP A 127 31.22 5.60 -11.89
C ASP A 127 30.66 4.56 -12.88
N ALA A 128 30.98 4.75 -14.16
CA ALA A 128 30.42 3.95 -15.25
C ALA A 128 30.87 2.47 -15.22
N GLU A 129 32.07 2.18 -14.72
CA GLU A 129 32.58 0.80 -14.62
C GLU A 129 31.86 0.04 -13.51
N VAL A 130 31.63 0.69 -12.37
CA VAL A 130 30.84 0.12 -11.27
C VAL A 130 29.40 -0.14 -11.71
N ALA A 131 28.78 0.82 -12.43
CA ALA A 131 27.43 0.66 -12.95
C ALA A 131 27.31 -0.47 -13.97
N LYS A 132 28.29 -0.60 -14.88
CA LYS A 132 28.37 -1.70 -15.84
C LYS A 132 28.51 -3.05 -15.15
N MET A 133 29.35 -3.15 -14.11
CA MET A 133 29.49 -4.36 -13.30
C MET A 133 28.19 -4.70 -12.57
N MET A 134 27.49 -3.71 -12.03
CA MET A 134 26.22 -3.91 -11.35
C MET A 134 25.12 -4.39 -12.32
N MET A 135 25.06 -3.85 -13.55
CA MET A 135 24.07 -4.26 -14.54
C MET A 135 24.35 -5.64 -15.14
N ASN A 136 25.62 -5.94 -15.45
CA ASN A 136 25.98 -7.16 -16.17
C ASN A 136 26.27 -8.34 -15.24
N THR A 137 26.82 -8.07 -14.05
CA THR A 137 27.29 -9.08 -13.10
C THR A 137 26.97 -8.67 -11.65
N PRO A 138 25.68 -8.69 -11.25
CA PRO A 138 25.26 -8.21 -9.92
C PRO A 138 25.91 -8.96 -8.74
N ALA A 139 26.14 -10.26 -8.89
CA ALA A 139 26.78 -11.09 -7.85
C ALA A 139 28.24 -10.67 -7.62
N GLU A 140 28.97 -10.41 -8.69
CA GLU A 140 30.36 -9.93 -8.60
C GLU A 140 30.42 -8.51 -8.03
N PHE A 141 29.49 -7.64 -8.43
CA PHE A 141 29.34 -6.32 -7.82
C PHE A 141 29.11 -6.43 -6.30
N ALA A 142 28.19 -7.28 -5.85
CA ALA A 142 27.89 -7.47 -4.43
C ALA A 142 29.11 -7.98 -3.65
N ARG A 143 29.87 -8.91 -4.23
CA ARG A 143 31.11 -9.45 -3.65
C ARG A 143 32.19 -8.38 -3.51
N VAL A 144 32.44 -7.60 -4.57
CA VAL A 144 33.44 -6.51 -4.55
C VAL A 144 33.01 -5.39 -3.60
N ALA A 145 31.73 -4.99 -3.62
CA ALA A 145 31.19 -3.98 -2.71
C ALA A 145 31.28 -4.42 -1.24
N ARG A 146 31.00 -5.69 -0.95
CA ARG A 146 31.17 -6.25 0.38
C ARG A 146 32.64 -6.25 0.81
N LYS A 147 33.55 -6.66 -0.08
CA LYS A 147 35.00 -6.63 0.19
C LYS A 147 35.49 -5.23 0.50
N TRP A 148 35.02 -4.22 -0.25
CA TRP A 148 35.33 -2.81 0.01
C TRP A 148 34.76 -2.33 1.35
N THR A 149 33.55 -2.77 1.71
CA THR A 149 32.93 -2.42 2.98
C THR A 149 33.69 -3.00 4.17
N VAL A 150 34.16 -4.24 4.08
CA VAL A 150 35.03 -4.85 5.10
C VAL A 150 36.37 -4.09 5.18
N LEU A 151 36.98 -3.78 4.03
CA LEU A 151 38.31 -3.18 3.97
C LEU A 151 38.35 -1.71 4.42
N TYR A 152 37.35 -0.91 4.04
CA TYR A 152 37.36 0.55 4.20
C TYR A 152 36.31 1.07 5.19
N ALA A 153 35.22 0.33 5.42
CA ALA A 153 34.13 0.72 6.32
C ALA A 153 34.09 -0.09 7.62
N GLY A 154 35.02 -1.03 7.84
CA GLY A 154 35.18 -1.78 9.09
C GLY A 154 34.11 -2.83 9.37
N ALA A 155 33.39 -3.30 8.34
CA ALA A 155 32.42 -4.39 8.51
C ALA A 155 33.12 -5.70 8.92
N PRO A 156 32.52 -6.50 9.82
CA PRO A 156 33.09 -7.78 10.19
C PRO A 156 33.19 -8.70 8.96
N PRO A 157 34.34 -9.36 8.75
CA PRO A 157 34.47 -10.37 7.71
C PRO A 157 33.46 -11.49 8.01
N LYS A 158 32.66 -11.87 7.01
CA LYS A 158 31.90 -13.12 7.11
C LYS A 158 32.92 -14.27 7.16
N PRO A 159 32.73 -15.30 8.00
CA PRO A 159 33.59 -16.47 7.98
C PRO A 159 33.56 -17.11 6.58
N ASP A 160 34.67 -16.92 5.87
CA ASP A 160 35.24 -17.60 4.71
C ASP A 160 34.35 -17.83 3.46
N GLU A 161 34.43 -16.87 2.51
CA GLU A 161 34.13 -17.05 1.07
C GLU A 161 35.42 -17.11 0.20
N GLU A 162 36.60 -17.26 0.81
CA GLU A 162 37.83 -17.48 0.06
C GLU A 162 38.24 -18.95 0.20
N THR A 163 37.97 -19.73 -0.86
CA THR A 163 38.59 -21.00 -1.32
C THR A 163 37.56 -22.09 -1.65
N GLN A 164 36.87 -22.00 -2.80
CA GLN A 164 36.29 -23.17 -3.47
C GLN A 164 36.34 -23.01 -5.01
N ASP A 165 37.56 -23.02 -5.55
CA ASP A 165 37.82 -23.63 -6.86
C ASP A 165 38.63 -24.90 -6.59
N ALA A 166 38.08 -26.06 -6.99
CA ALA A 166 38.52 -27.42 -6.69
C ALA A 166 38.33 -27.80 -5.19
N VAL A 167 37.50 -28.76 -4.79
CA VAL A 167 37.40 -30.13 -5.29
C VAL A 167 35.98 -30.65 -5.01
N ALA A 168 35.38 -31.25 -6.03
CA ALA A 168 34.18 -32.07 -5.92
C ALA A 168 34.38 -33.20 -4.90
N SER A 169 33.43 -33.39 -3.97
CA SER A 169 32.74 -34.68 -3.73
C SER A 169 31.99 -34.69 -2.39
N THR A 170 30.65 -34.82 -2.48
CA THR A 170 29.77 -35.56 -1.57
C THR A 170 29.63 -34.99 -0.15
N GLN A 171 28.50 -34.39 0.24
CA GLN A 171 27.26 -35.13 0.52
C GLN A 171 25.99 -34.35 0.14
N VAL A 172 25.15 -35.07 -0.60
CA VAL A 172 23.83 -34.71 -1.11
C VAL A 172 22.82 -34.65 0.03
N ALA A 173 22.22 -33.48 0.23
CA ALA A 173 20.85 -33.31 0.70
C ALA A 173 20.07 -32.57 -0.41
N THR A 174 19.78 -33.36 -1.46
CA THR A 174 18.73 -33.27 -2.49
C THR A 174 18.37 -31.92 -3.12
N GLU A 175 18.93 -31.66 -4.31
CA GLU A 175 18.40 -30.73 -5.33
C GLU A 175 16.95 -31.04 -5.76
N GLU A 176 16.47 -32.27 -5.56
CA GLU A 176 15.07 -32.64 -5.85
C GLU A 176 14.05 -31.91 -4.97
N ASP A 177 14.39 -31.58 -3.72
CA ASP A 177 13.50 -30.86 -2.81
C ASP A 177 13.44 -29.34 -3.15
N ASN A 178 14.51 -28.82 -3.76
CA ASN A 178 14.62 -27.43 -4.20
C ASN A 178 13.94 -27.15 -5.56
N LEU A 179 13.71 -28.15 -6.41
CA LEU A 179 12.94 -27.98 -7.66
C LEU A 179 11.43 -28.21 -7.45
N ALA A 180 11.05 -29.08 -6.50
CA ALA A 180 9.65 -29.37 -6.18
C ALA A 180 8.89 -28.13 -5.69
N ARG A 181 9.56 -27.25 -4.91
CA ARG A 181 8.95 -26.03 -4.36
C ARG A 181 8.46 -25.05 -5.43
N TYR A 182 9.09 -25.04 -6.60
CA TYR A 182 8.72 -24.16 -7.72
C TYR A 182 7.65 -24.77 -8.63
N GLN A 183 7.23 -26.02 -8.41
CA GLN A 183 6.14 -26.71 -9.12
C GLN A 183 6.17 -26.59 -10.66
N GLY A 184 7.38 -26.57 -11.24
CA GLY A 184 7.61 -26.47 -12.68
C GLY A 184 7.62 -25.05 -13.24
N TYR A 185 7.54 -24.01 -12.41
CA TYR A 185 7.84 -22.63 -12.81
C TYR A 185 9.34 -22.35 -12.78
N ASN A 186 9.80 -21.46 -13.66
CA ASN A 186 11.18 -20.99 -13.65
C ASN A 186 11.52 -20.34 -12.30
N LYS A 187 12.70 -20.69 -11.76
CA LYS A 187 13.17 -20.21 -10.46
C LYS A 187 13.35 -18.69 -10.45
N ASP A 188 14.00 -18.12 -11.45
CA ASP A 188 14.32 -16.69 -11.52
C ASP A 188 13.05 -15.83 -11.67
N LEU A 189 12.07 -16.34 -12.41
CA LEU A 189 10.73 -15.76 -12.50
C LEU A 189 10.03 -15.69 -11.14
N VAL A 190 10.10 -16.75 -10.34
CA VAL A 190 9.50 -16.80 -8.99
C VAL A 190 10.32 -15.96 -7.99
N ASP A 191 11.64 -16.04 -8.05
CA ASP A 191 12.56 -15.34 -7.15
C ASP A 191 12.54 -13.81 -7.38
N ARG A 192 12.12 -13.31 -8.56
CA ARG A 192 11.80 -11.88 -8.77
C ARG A 192 10.75 -11.36 -7.78
N PHE A 193 9.76 -12.19 -7.45
CA PHE A 193 8.79 -11.88 -6.41
C PHE A 193 9.32 -12.19 -5.01
N GLY A 194 10.18 -13.21 -4.87
CA GLY A 194 10.94 -13.46 -3.64
C GLY A 194 11.75 -12.25 -3.17
N ASN A 195 12.41 -11.56 -4.11
CA ASN A 195 13.18 -10.34 -3.89
C ASN A 195 12.30 -9.13 -3.52
N MET A 196 11.00 -9.19 -3.80
CA MET A 196 10.01 -8.23 -3.29
C MET A 196 9.49 -8.58 -1.89
N GLY A 197 10.02 -9.65 -1.27
CA GLY A 197 9.71 -10.07 0.10
C GLY A 197 8.63 -11.14 0.22
N PHE A 198 8.26 -11.81 -0.87
CA PHE A 198 7.23 -12.86 -0.86
C PHE A 198 7.82 -14.26 -0.71
N ASP A 199 7.12 -15.15 -0.02
CA ASP A 199 7.55 -16.54 0.09
C ASP A 199 7.31 -17.31 -1.23
N VAL A 200 8.24 -18.20 -1.59
CA VAL A 200 8.21 -18.98 -2.84
C VAL A 200 6.88 -19.75 -3.00
N ALA A 201 6.33 -20.31 -1.92
CA ALA A 201 5.07 -21.05 -2.00
C ALA A 201 3.87 -20.12 -2.32
N GLN A 202 3.90 -18.88 -1.84
CA GLN A 202 2.85 -17.87 -2.09
C GLN A 202 2.89 -17.40 -3.55
N VAL A 203 4.09 -17.22 -4.09
CA VAL A 203 4.29 -16.82 -5.50
C VAL A 203 3.83 -17.93 -6.44
N VAL A 204 4.15 -19.19 -6.14
CA VAL A 204 3.75 -20.34 -6.95
C VAL A 204 2.23 -20.57 -6.94
N ASP A 205 1.57 -20.40 -5.78
CA ASP A 205 0.09 -20.43 -5.71
C ASP A 205 -0.54 -19.28 -6.51
N ALA A 206 0.01 -18.06 -6.40
CA ALA A 206 -0.45 -16.91 -7.18
C ALA A 206 -0.31 -17.17 -8.70
N PHE A 207 0.82 -17.76 -9.13
CA PHE A 207 1.05 -18.14 -10.53
C PHE A 207 0.02 -19.17 -11.04
N GLN A 208 -0.31 -20.19 -10.25
CA GLN A 208 -1.32 -21.19 -10.65
C GLN A 208 -2.72 -20.61 -10.80
N GLN A 209 -3.10 -19.70 -9.91
CA GLN A 209 -4.43 -19.10 -9.93
C GLN A 209 -4.60 -18.04 -11.02
N VAL A 210 -3.52 -17.32 -11.36
CA VAL A 210 -3.46 -16.38 -12.49
C VAL A 210 -3.20 -17.11 -13.82
N LYS A 211 -2.93 -18.42 -13.76
CA LYS A 211 -2.59 -19.27 -14.92
C LYS A 211 -1.38 -18.74 -15.70
N VAL A 212 -0.35 -18.35 -14.95
CA VAL A 212 0.98 -18.06 -15.50
C VAL A 212 1.47 -19.34 -16.18
N ASP A 213 2.05 -19.21 -17.37
CA ASP A 213 2.61 -20.36 -18.09
C ASP A 213 3.85 -20.86 -17.35
N ARG A 214 3.99 -22.18 -17.28
CA ARG A 214 5.20 -22.81 -16.74
C ARG A 214 6.38 -22.71 -17.71
N ASN A 215 6.10 -22.49 -18.99
CA ASN A 215 7.08 -22.29 -20.06
C ASN A 215 8.22 -23.33 -20.05
N ALA A 216 7.89 -24.59 -19.75
CA ALA A 216 8.86 -25.68 -19.58
C ALA A 216 10.01 -25.39 -18.59
N GLY A 217 9.86 -24.41 -17.69
CA GLY A 217 10.89 -23.98 -16.75
C GLY A 217 11.85 -22.91 -17.27
N GLU A 218 11.64 -22.38 -18.49
CA GLU A 218 12.44 -21.30 -19.08
C GLU A 218 11.98 -19.92 -18.58
N ASP A 219 12.91 -19.01 -18.32
CA ASP A 219 12.61 -17.66 -17.83
C ASP A 219 12.02 -16.78 -18.95
N TYR A 220 11.10 -15.89 -18.59
CA TYR A 220 10.49 -14.94 -19.50
C TYR A 220 9.89 -13.76 -18.73
N GLU A 221 9.71 -12.62 -19.39
CA GLU A 221 9.06 -11.47 -18.77
C GLU A 221 7.54 -11.65 -18.73
N LEU A 222 6.96 -11.51 -17.54
CA LEU A 222 5.50 -11.47 -17.40
C LEU A 222 4.97 -10.19 -18.02
N ASP A 223 3.86 -10.32 -18.74
CA ASP A 223 3.09 -9.17 -19.19
C ASP A 223 2.79 -8.23 -18.00
N PRO A 224 2.93 -6.90 -18.14
CA PRO A 224 2.71 -5.95 -17.05
C PRO A 224 1.36 -6.09 -16.33
N VAL A 225 0.31 -6.54 -17.03
CA VAL A 225 -1.01 -6.82 -16.45
C VAL A 225 -0.97 -8.07 -15.58
N VAL A 226 -0.30 -9.13 -16.05
CA VAL A 226 -0.10 -10.37 -15.29
C VAL A 226 0.78 -10.09 -14.07
N MET A 227 1.85 -9.30 -14.22
CA MET A 227 2.72 -8.86 -13.14
C MET A 227 1.95 -8.06 -12.07
N ALA A 228 1.10 -7.12 -12.49
CA ALA A 228 0.25 -6.35 -11.58
C ALA A 228 -0.79 -7.23 -10.87
N ASN A 229 -1.37 -8.22 -11.55
CA ASN A 229 -2.32 -9.16 -10.96
C ASN A 229 -1.66 -10.10 -9.93
N VAL A 230 -0.46 -10.59 -10.23
CA VAL A 230 0.33 -11.40 -9.29
C VAL A 230 0.77 -10.54 -8.09
N THR A 231 1.29 -9.33 -8.33
CA THR A 231 1.73 -8.41 -7.27
C THR A 231 0.56 -7.96 -6.40
N ALA A 232 -0.61 -7.62 -6.97
CA ALA A 232 -1.79 -7.25 -6.21
C ALA A 232 -2.29 -8.38 -5.30
N ARG A 233 -2.08 -9.65 -5.70
CA ARG A 233 -2.36 -10.81 -4.85
C ARG A 233 -1.30 -11.01 -3.76
N LEU A 234 -0.03 -10.76 -4.07
CA LEU A 234 1.08 -10.96 -3.15
C LEU A 234 1.21 -9.85 -2.08
N THR A 235 0.84 -8.59 -2.35
CA THR A 235 1.56 -7.46 -1.71
C THR A 235 0.81 -6.57 -0.71
N LEU A 236 -0.43 -6.83 -0.29
CA LEU A 236 -1.01 -5.98 0.78
C LEU A 236 -2.06 -6.67 1.63
N ARG A 237 -3.01 -7.36 0.99
CA ARG A 237 -4.08 -8.06 1.73
C ARG A 237 -3.53 -9.21 2.57
N ALA A 238 -2.57 -9.97 2.05
CA ALA A 238 -1.92 -11.06 2.78
C ALA A 238 -1.14 -10.55 4.01
N THR A 239 -0.32 -9.50 3.84
CA THR A 239 0.44 -8.89 4.94
C THR A 239 -0.47 -8.25 5.99
N THR A 240 -1.47 -7.47 5.57
CA THR A 240 -2.48 -6.89 6.47
C THR A 240 -3.21 -7.97 7.26
N ASN A 241 -3.61 -9.07 6.59
CA ASN A 241 -4.27 -10.20 7.23
C ASN A 241 -3.36 -10.93 8.23
N ALA A 242 -2.09 -11.14 7.88
CA ALA A 242 -1.11 -11.79 8.76
C ALA A 242 -0.88 -10.99 10.05
N VAL A 243 -0.60 -9.69 9.91
CA VAL A 243 -0.40 -8.77 11.05
C VAL A 243 -1.68 -8.67 11.90
N ALA A 244 -2.84 -8.56 11.26
CA ALA A 244 -4.12 -8.52 11.98
C ALA A 244 -4.40 -9.84 12.72
N SER A 245 -4.11 -10.99 12.10
CA SER A 245 -4.27 -12.30 12.73
C SER A 245 -3.42 -12.44 13.98
N GLU A 246 -2.16 -12.00 13.93
CA GLU A 246 -1.27 -11.99 15.09
C GLU A 246 -1.81 -11.09 16.22
N ARG A 247 -2.18 -9.85 15.89
CA ARG A 247 -2.75 -8.88 16.86
C ARG A 247 -4.05 -9.39 17.49
N VAL A 248 -4.92 -10.01 16.71
CA VAL A 248 -6.17 -10.63 17.18
C VAL A 248 -5.89 -11.79 18.14
N ARG A 249 -4.96 -12.69 17.77
CA ARG A 249 -4.56 -13.81 18.63
C ARG A 249 -4.00 -13.31 19.96
N ALA A 250 -3.14 -12.29 19.92
CA ALA A 250 -2.59 -11.66 21.12
C ALA A 250 -3.69 -11.02 21.99
N ALA A 251 -4.59 -10.23 21.40
CA ALA A 251 -5.70 -9.61 22.13
C ALA A 251 -6.66 -10.63 22.77
N LEU A 252 -6.97 -11.73 22.06
CA LEU A 252 -7.80 -12.80 22.61
C LEU A 252 -7.10 -13.57 23.72
N ARG A 253 -5.78 -13.76 23.63
CA ARG A 253 -4.98 -14.38 24.70
C ARG A 253 -5.04 -13.51 25.97
N ARG A 254 -4.76 -12.21 25.85
CA ARG A 254 -4.87 -11.24 26.96
C ARG A 254 -6.27 -11.19 27.57
N ALA A 255 -7.31 -11.18 26.75
CA ALA A 255 -8.69 -11.16 27.23
C ALA A 255 -9.08 -12.44 28.00
N ARG A 256 -8.52 -13.60 27.61
CA ARG A 256 -8.72 -14.88 28.33
C ARG A 256 -7.97 -14.88 29.66
N GLU A 257 -6.71 -14.47 29.67
CA GLU A 257 -5.89 -14.35 30.88
C GLU A 257 -6.56 -13.40 31.89
N ALA A 258 -7.06 -12.25 31.43
CA ALA A 258 -7.81 -11.32 32.26
C ALA A 258 -9.07 -11.97 32.88
N ARG A 259 -9.84 -12.76 32.12
CA ARG A 259 -11.01 -13.48 32.65
C ARG A 259 -10.65 -14.57 33.66
N GLN A 260 -9.57 -15.31 33.43
CA GLN A 260 -9.08 -16.32 34.37
C GLN A 260 -8.62 -15.67 35.68
N SER A 261 -7.93 -14.53 35.61
CA SER A 261 -7.51 -13.77 36.79
C SER A 261 -8.67 -13.10 37.56
N ALA A 262 -9.81 -12.85 36.91
CA ALA A 262 -10.97 -12.22 37.50
C ALA A 262 -11.96 -13.21 38.16
N THR A 263 -11.68 -14.52 38.11
CA THR A 263 -12.52 -15.54 38.77
C THR A 263 -11.96 -15.79 40.18
N PRO A 264 -12.63 -15.35 41.27
CA PRO A 264 -12.14 -15.61 42.61
C PRO A 264 -12.31 -17.10 42.94
N SER A 265 -11.25 -17.74 43.46
CA SER A 265 -11.32 -19.06 44.07
C SER A 265 -12.33 -19.03 45.22
N ALA A 266 -13.53 -19.53 44.98
CA ALA A 266 -14.49 -19.83 46.03
C ALA A 266 -14.10 -21.16 46.71
N ALA A 267 -13.30 -21.04 47.77
CA ALA A 267 -13.18 -21.87 48.98
C ALA A 267 -13.30 -23.42 48.92
N GLY A 268 -12.16 -24.09 49.19
CA GLY A 268 -11.98 -24.93 50.39
C GLY A 268 -12.47 -26.39 50.41
N THR A 269 -11.58 -27.36 50.13
CA THR A 269 -11.20 -28.51 51.01
C THR A 269 -10.17 -29.40 50.29
N PRO A 270 -9.12 -29.93 50.95
CA PRO A 270 -8.24 -30.94 50.35
C PRO A 270 -8.90 -32.32 50.51
N GLN A 271 -9.50 -32.85 49.44
CA GLN A 271 -9.79 -34.28 49.35
C GLN A 271 -8.78 -34.97 48.44
N THR A 272 -8.09 -35.93 49.03
CA THR A 272 -7.24 -36.94 48.42
C THR A 272 -8.03 -37.82 47.45
N GLY A 273 -7.50 -38.03 46.25
CA GLY A 273 -7.83 -39.18 45.40
C GLY A 273 -8.83 -38.91 44.27
N SER A 274 -8.33 -38.55 43.10
CA SER A 274 -8.49 -39.38 41.89
C SER A 274 -7.77 -38.71 40.73
N ASP A 275 -6.96 -39.52 40.05
CA ASP A 275 -6.28 -39.19 38.82
C ASP A 275 -7.26 -38.68 37.77
N ALA A 276 -7.20 -37.39 37.52
CA ALA A 276 -7.54 -36.83 36.22
C ALA A 276 -6.44 -35.83 35.93
N GLU A 277 -5.34 -36.35 35.35
CA GLU A 277 -4.47 -35.57 34.50
C GLU A 277 -5.37 -34.72 33.60
N SER A 278 -5.49 -33.43 33.94
CA SER A 278 -5.99 -32.43 33.02
C SER A 278 -4.96 -32.39 31.91
N LYS A 279 -5.18 -33.25 30.91
CA LYS A 279 -4.55 -33.13 29.59
C LYS A 279 -4.52 -31.66 29.28
N VAL A 280 -3.31 -31.13 29.18
CA VAL A 280 -2.97 -29.86 28.53
C VAL A 280 -3.51 -30.02 27.11
N GLY A 281 -4.80 -29.80 26.97
CA GLY A 281 -5.58 -30.09 25.78
C GLY A 281 -5.27 -28.98 24.81
N ASP A 282 -4.24 -29.21 24.01
CA ASP A 282 -4.04 -28.70 22.66
C ASP A 282 -4.81 -27.40 22.42
N GLU A 283 -4.21 -26.27 22.83
CA GLU A 283 -4.78 -24.93 22.67
C GLU A 283 -5.16 -24.75 21.20
N LYS A 284 -6.44 -24.97 20.85
CA LYS A 284 -6.90 -24.77 19.48
C LYS A 284 -6.58 -23.33 19.09
N ALA A 285 -5.55 -23.18 18.27
CA ALA A 285 -5.13 -21.91 17.70
C ALA A 285 -6.37 -21.19 17.16
N VAL A 286 -6.55 -19.92 17.52
CA VAL A 286 -7.70 -19.15 17.05
C VAL A 286 -7.66 -19.14 15.52
N ASP A 287 -8.68 -19.74 14.90
CA ASP A 287 -8.86 -19.81 13.45
C ASP A 287 -9.27 -18.43 12.91
N CYS A 288 -8.27 -17.64 12.53
CA CYS A 288 -8.41 -16.32 11.91
C CYS A 288 -8.89 -16.43 10.46
N LEU A 289 -9.54 -15.38 9.95
CA LEU A 289 -9.94 -15.32 8.55
C LEU A 289 -8.72 -15.38 7.63
N THR A 290 -8.86 -16.04 6.48
CA THR A 290 -7.91 -15.97 5.37
C THR A 290 -8.12 -14.68 4.55
N PRO A 291 -7.12 -14.22 3.77
CA PRO A 291 -7.27 -13.06 2.89
C PRO A 291 -8.45 -13.17 1.92
N GLU A 292 -8.72 -14.38 1.41
CA GLU A 292 -9.84 -14.66 0.50
C GLU A 292 -11.19 -14.56 1.23
N GLU A 293 -11.27 -15.07 2.45
CA GLU A 293 -12.47 -14.95 3.30
C GLU A 293 -12.74 -13.48 3.67
N GLU A 294 -11.69 -12.71 3.99
CA GLU A 294 -11.82 -11.27 4.22
C GLU A 294 -12.34 -10.55 2.97
N LEU A 295 -11.79 -10.85 1.79
CA LEU A 295 -12.21 -10.24 0.54
C LEU A 295 -13.67 -10.55 0.18
N VAL A 296 -14.13 -11.78 0.41
CA VAL A 296 -15.55 -12.16 0.26
C VAL A 296 -16.42 -11.33 1.19
N PHE A 297 -15.98 -11.15 2.43
CA PHE A 297 -16.72 -10.37 3.42
C PHE A 297 -16.79 -8.88 3.06
N VAL A 298 -15.67 -8.28 2.61
CA VAL A 298 -15.63 -6.89 2.14
C VAL A 298 -16.54 -6.69 0.93
N ARG A 299 -16.51 -7.60 -0.06
CA ARG A 299 -17.38 -7.53 -1.24
C ARG A 299 -18.86 -7.54 -0.88
N TYR A 300 -19.28 -8.41 0.04
CA TYR A 300 -20.66 -8.45 0.52
C TYR A 300 -21.11 -7.10 1.11
N TYR A 301 -20.26 -6.43 1.87
CA TYR A 301 -20.58 -5.10 2.41
C TYR A 301 -20.50 -3.99 1.35
N CYS A 302 -19.69 -4.11 0.30
CA CYS A 302 -19.76 -3.21 -0.85
C CYS A 302 -21.11 -3.33 -1.59
N GLU A 303 -21.64 -4.55 -1.76
CA GLU A 303 -22.96 -4.78 -2.35
C GLU A 303 -24.07 -4.23 -1.46
N THR A 304 -24.02 -4.52 -0.15
CA THR A 304 -24.97 -3.99 0.84
C THR A 304 -24.98 -2.46 0.86
N LEU A 305 -23.81 -1.82 0.71
CA LEU A 305 -23.68 -0.37 0.62
C LEU A 305 -24.36 0.17 -0.64
N LEU A 306 -24.19 -0.52 -1.78
CA LEU A 306 -24.81 -0.13 -3.03
C LEU A 306 -26.34 -0.20 -2.95
N GLU A 307 -26.86 -1.32 -2.44
CA GLU A 307 -28.30 -1.54 -2.19
C GLU A 307 -28.86 -0.48 -1.24
N LEU A 308 -28.19 -0.24 -0.11
CA LEU A 308 -28.56 0.78 0.85
C LEU A 308 -28.67 2.16 0.18
N GLY A 309 -27.68 2.54 -0.64
CA GLY A 309 -27.71 3.81 -1.35
C GLY A 309 -28.83 3.94 -2.38
N ASP A 310 -29.31 2.84 -2.97
CA ASP A 310 -30.47 2.80 -3.86
C ASP A 310 -31.80 2.85 -3.09
N GLU A 311 -31.85 2.35 -1.84
CA GLU A 311 -33.05 2.38 -0.99
C GLU A 311 -33.39 3.78 -0.43
N TYR A 312 -32.42 4.71 -0.40
CA TYR A 312 -32.68 6.11 -0.01
C TYR A 312 -33.74 6.77 -0.90
N LYS A 313 -34.48 7.72 -0.33
CA LYS A 313 -35.53 8.46 -1.03
C LYS A 313 -35.27 9.97 -0.92
N PRO A 314 -34.80 10.65 -1.99
CA PRO A 314 -34.40 10.09 -3.29
C PRO A 314 -33.12 9.23 -3.20
N PRO A 315 -32.87 8.33 -4.19
CA PRO A 315 -31.66 7.50 -4.20
C PRO A 315 -30.39 8.34 -4.19
N LEU A 316 -29.35 7.85 -3.51
CA LEU A 316 -28.08 8.55 -3.47
C LEU A 316 -27.44 8.61 -4.87
N PRO A 317 -26.78 9.73 -5.22
CA PRO A 317 -26.09 9.86 -6.50
C PRO A 317 -25.11 8.70 -6.74
N THR A 318 -25.02 8.24 -7.99
CA THR A 318 -24.12 7.13 -8.35
C THR A 318 -22.65 7.43 -7.99
N ALA A 319 -22.21 8.69 -8.11
CA ALA A 319 -20.87 9.11 -7.71
C ALA A 319 -20.65 8.90 -6.20
N VAL A 320 -21.55 9.41 -5.34
CA VAL A 320 -21.49 9.24 -3.88
C VAL A 320 -21.38 7.76 -3.48
N ARG A 321 -22.20 6.89 -4.09
CA ARG A 321 -22.17 5.45 -3.83
C ARG A 321 -20.85 4.82 -4.28
N ALA A 322 -20.35 5.17 -5.46
CA ALA A 322 -19.07 4.70 -5.96
C ALA A 322 -17.91 5.16 -5.06
N THR A 323 -17.87 6.44 -4.64
CA THR A 323 -16.90 6.97 -3.68
C THR A 323 -16.91 6.19 -2.38
N ALA A 324 -18.10 5.95 -1.83
CA ALA A 324 -18.26 5.19 -0.59
C ALA A 324 -17.76 3.73 -0.71
N ILE A 325 -18.00 3.07 -1.84
CA ILE A 325 -17.42 1.75 -2.14
C ILE A 325 -15.90 1.84 -2.19
N GLN A 326 -15.33 2.84 -2.87
CA GLN A 326 -13.87 2.99 -2.95
C GLN A 326 -13.26 3.30 -1.59
N TYR A 327 -13.92 4.09 -0.73
CA TYR A 327 -13.47 4.29 0.64
C TYR A 327 -13.44 2.98 1.41
N LEU A 328 -14.50 2.18 1.34
CA LEU A 328 -14.57 0.90 2.02
C LEU A 328 -13.47 -0.05 1.53
N ARG A 329 -13.29 -0.17 0.21
CA ARG A 329 -12.26 -1.03 -0.38
C ARG A 329 -10.84 -0.57 -0.05
N ARG A 330 -10.55 0.73 -0.12
CA ARG A 330 -9.26 1.31 0.25
C ARG A 330 -8.95 1.10 1.73
N PHE A 331 -9.94 1.33 2.59
CA PHE A 331 -9.79 1.11 4.03
C PHE A 331 -9.39 -0.33 4.36
N TYR A 332 -10.03 -1.32 3.71
CA TYR A 332 -9.73 -2.74 3.92
C TYR A 332 -8.56 -3.29 3.09
N LEU A 333 -7.80 -2.43 2.40
CA LEU A 333 -6.46 -2.80 1.92
C LEU A 333 -5.46 -2.77 3.07
N THR A 334 -5.54 -1.75 3.93
CA THR A 334 -4.59 -1.54 5.04
C THR A 334 -5.14 -1.93 6.41
N ASN A 335 -6.40 -2.36 6.47
CA ASN A 335 -7.07 -2.81 7.70
C ASN A 335 -7.77 -4.14 7.45
N SER A 336 -7.92 -4.94 8.51
CA SER A 336 -8.62 -6.22 8.44
C SER A 336 -10.05 -6.13 9.01
N PRO A 337 -11.04 -6.81 8.40
CA PRO A 337 -12.37 -7.04 8.99
C PRO A 337 -12.36 -7.65 10.40
N MET A 338 -11.29 -8.37 10.75
CA MET A 338 -11.11 -8.93 12.11
C MET A 338 -10.81 -7.84 13.15
N THR A 339 -10.26 -6.70 12.72
CA THR A 339 -9.95 -5.56 13.60
C THR A 339 -11.11 -4.58 13.66
N TYR A 340 -11.64 -4.19 12.50
CA TYR A 340 -12.76 -3.26 12.38
C TYR A 340 -13.86 -3.92 11.56
N HIS A 341 -15.07 -4.00 12.10
CA HIS A 341 -16.15 -4.71 11.43
C HIS A 341 -16.71 -3.89 10.25
N PRO A 342 -16.86 -4.45 9.03
CA PRO A 342 -17.35 -3.73 7.86
C PRO A 342 -18.70 -3.05 8.03
N LYS A 343 -19.65 -3.65 8.77
CA LYS A 343 -20.95 -3.02 9.07
C LYS A 343 -20.81 -1.61 9.65
N THR A 344 -19.88 -1.41 10.59
CA THR A 344 -19.68 -0.12 11.27
C THR A 344 -18.97 0.88 10.34
N ILE A 345 -17.95 0.40 9.61
CA ILE A 345 -17.19 1.26 8.68
C ILE A 345 -18.02 1.65 7.46
N MET A 346 -18.90 0.78 6.97
CA MET A 346 -19.74 0.98 5.79
C MET A 346 -20.65 2.21 5.92
N ALA A 347 -21.37 2.33 7.05
CA ALA A 347 -22.25 3.47 7.30
C ALA A 347 -21.46 4.78 7.34
N CYS A 348 -20.30 4.78 7.98
CA CYS A 348 -19.43 5.94 8.03
C CYS A 348 -18.83 6.29 6.66
N ALA A 349 -18.41 5.29 5.87
CA ALA A 349 -17.88 5.50 4.52
C ALA A 349 -18.93 6.11 3.59
N LEU A 350 -20.17 5.65 3.67
CA LEU A 350 -21.28 6.25 2.93
C LEU A 350 -21.55 7.68 3.39
N PHE A 351 -21.57 7.94 4.71
CA PHE A 351 -21.76 9.29 5.22
C PHE A 351 -20.62 10.23 4.80
N LEU A 352 -19.36 9.80 4.91
CA LEU A 352 -18.20 10.58 4.52
C LEU A 352 -18.24 10.92 3.02
N ALA A 353 -18.64 9.96 2.17
CA ALA A 353 -18.80 10.19 0.74
C ALA A 353 -19.82 11.30 0.42
N THR A 354 -20.92 11.38 1.18
CA THR A 354 -21.92 12.45 0.97
C THR A 354 -21.31 13.84 1.21
N LYS A 355 -20.39 13.98 2.16
CA LYS A 355 -19.62 15.21 2.39
C LYS A 355 -18.62 15.48 1.27
N THR A 356 -17.85 14.48 0.86
CA THR A 356 -16.74 14.68 -0.09
C THR A 356 -17.21 14.92 -1.53
N ASP A 357 -18.37 14.38 -1.90
CA ASP A 357 -19.01 14.62 -3.21
C ASP A 357 -19.98 15.81 -3.24
N ASN A 358 -19.95 16.67 -2.20
CA ASN A 358 -20.83 17.83 -2.06
C ASN A 358 -22.34 17.51 -2.09
N TYR A 359 -22.72 16.28 -1.73
CA TYR A 359 -24.12 15.88 -1.55
C TYR A 359 -24.47 15.92 -0.06
N TYR A 360 -24.53 17.12 0.52
CA TYR A 360 -24.66 17.27 1.96
C TYR A 360 -26.01 16.75 2.48
N MET A 361 -25.94 15.88 3.49
CA MET A 361 -27.08 15.35 4.22
C MET A 361 -26.83 15.47 5.72
N SER A 362 -27.85 15.87 6.47
CA SER A 362 -27.74 15.94 7.93
C SER A 362 -27.54 14.53 8.50
N LEU A 363 -26.71 14.42 9.54
CA LEU A 363 -26.41 13.12 10.16
C LEU A 363 -27.67 12.41 10.68
N ARG A 364 -28.66 13.15 11.20
CA ARG A 364 -29.94 12.59 11.65
C ARG A 364 -30.75 12.02 10.49
N HIS A 365 -30.87 12.79 9.40
CA HIS A 365 -31.55 12.33 8.20
C HIS A 365 -30.86 11.10 7.59
N PHE A 366 -29.52 11.08 7.63
CA PHE A 366 -28.74 9.93 7.20
C PHE A 366 -29.05 8.69 8.04
N THR A 367 -28.99 8.78 9.37
CA THR A 367 -29.25 7.64 10.26
C THR A 367 -30.67 7.08 10.13
N ASP A 368 -31.66 7.92 9.83
CA ASP A 368 -33.05 7.49 9.60
C ASP A 368 -33.20 6.57 8.37
N GLY A 369 -32.34 6.75 7.37
CA GLY A 369 -32.31 5.94 6.16
C GLY A 369 -31.56 4.61 6.30
N ILE A 370 -30.85 4.37 7.42
CA ILE A 370 -30.08 3.14 7.63
C ILE A 370 -30.95 2.09 8.36
N PRO A 371 -31.01 0.84 7.86
CA PRO A 371 -31.64 -0.28 8.57
C PRO A 371 -31.06 -0.47 9.98
N GLY A 372 -31.94 -0.52 10.98
CA GLY A 372 -31.55 -0.60 12.39
C GLY A 372 -31.29 0.74 13.06
N LYS A 373 -31.40 1.86 12.31
CA LYS A 373 -31.34 3.25 12.82
C LYS A 373 -30.20 3.47 13.84
N PRO A 374 -28.94 3.29 13.42
CA PRO A 374 -27.79 3.48 14.30
C PRO A 374 -27.79 4.90 14.87
N SER A 375 -27.22 5.06 16.06
CA SER A 375 -27.12 6.40 16.64
C SER A 375 -26.18 7.28 15.79
N PRO A 376 -26.37 8.61 15.79
CA PRO A 376 -25.44 9.54 15.15
C PRO A 376 -23.97 9.30 15.57
N ASP A 377 -23.74 8.96 16.83
CA ASP A 377 -22.41 8.71 17.37
C ASP A 377 -21.80 7.41 16.85
N GLU A 378 -22.60 6.38 16.58
CA GLU A 378 -22.12 5.12 15.98
C GLU A 378 -21.60 5.32 14.55
N VAL A 379 -22.24 6.21 13.78
CA VAL A 379 -21.81 6.54 12.40
C VAL A 379 -20.54 7.40 12.40
N VAL A 380 -20.41 8.32 13.36
CA VAL A 380 -19.30 9.27 13.42
C VAL A 380 -18.08 8.73 14.18
N ALA A 381 -18.26 7.77 15.09
CA ALA A 381 -17.16 7.15 15.84
C ALA A 381 -15.99 6.68 14.96
N PRO A 382 -16.20 5.95 13.84
CA PRO A 382 -15.11 5.54 12.95
C PRO A 382 -14.64 6.63 11.96
N GLU A 383 -15.18 7.85 11.96
CA GLU A 383 -14.91 8.86 10.92
C GLU A 383 -13.43 9.19 10.79
N PHE A 384 -12.77 9.53 11.90
CA PHE A 384 -11.34 9.84 11.90
C PHE A 384 -10.48 8.62 11.53
N LEU A 385 -10.84 7.43 12.04
CA LEU A 385 -10.18 6.17 11.71
C LEU A 385 -10.25 5.89 10.21
N LEU A 386 -11.43 6.08 9.62
CA LEU A 386 -11.63 5.92 8.19
C LEU A 386 -10.77 6.91 7.41
N MET A 387 -10.78 8.19 7.77
CA MET A 387 -9.95 9.22 7.14
C MET A 387 -8.45 8.87 7.17
N GLN A 388 -7.96 8.33 8.29
CA GLN A 388 -6.58 7.85 8.43
C GLN A 388 -6.30 6.64 7.52
N GLY A 389 -7.21 5.66 7.48
CA GLY A 389 -7.09 4.50 6.59
C GLY A 389 -7.12 4.89 5.10
N LEU A 390 -7.80 5.98 4.76
CA LEU A 390 -7.79 6.59 3.42
C LEU A 390 -6.56 7.47 3.16
N ARG A 391 -5.69 7.65 4.16
CA ARG A 391 -4.54 8.57 4.11
C ARG A 391 -4.93 9.99 3.71
N PHE A 392 -6.12 10.42 4.16
CA PHE A 392 -6.70 11.72 3.83
C PHE A 392 -6.87 11.98 2.32
N SER A 393 -6.88 10.92 1.50
CA SER A 393 -7.13 10.99 0.05
C SER A 393 -8.62 10.81 -0.23
N PHE A 394 -9.33 11.94 -0.25
CA PHE A 394 -10.79 11.99 -0.47
C PHE A 394 -11.18 12.17 -1.94
N ASP A 395 -10.26 12.61 -2.80
CA ASP A 395 -10.55 12.75 -4.23
C ASP A 395 -10.59 11.37 -4.91
N VAL A 396 -11.79 10.94 -5.30
CA VAL A 396 -12.01 9.70 -6.06
C VAL A 396 -12.47 10.06 -7.48
N ARG A 397 -11.65 9.68 -8.46
CA ARG A 397 -11.95 9.91 -9.87
C ARG A 397 -12.75 8.76 -10.44
N HIS A 398 -13.98 9.05 -10.89
CA HIS A 398 -14.88 8.03 -11.44
C HIS A 398 -14.87 7.98 -12.97
N PRO A 399 -15.02 6.78 -13.57
CA PRO A 399 -15.03 6.58 -15.02
C PRO A 399 -16.27 7.15 -15.73
N LEU A 400 -17.37 7.39 -14.99
CA LEU A 400 -18.65 7.83 -15.56
C LEU A 400 -18.55 9.16 -16.31
N ARG A 401 -17.77 10.13 -15.83
CA ARG A 401 -17.60 11.41 -16.54
C ARG A 401 -16.89 11.23 -17.88
N GLY A 402 -15.90 10.33 -17.93
CA GLY A 402 -15.21 9.99 -19.18
C GLY A 402 -16.14 9.35 -20.20
N LEU A 403 -17.03 8.46 -19.73
CA LEU A 403 -18.08 7.86 -20.56
C LEU A 403 -19.00 8.93 -21.17
N GLU A 404 -19.50 9.89 -20.37
CA GLU A 404 -20.37 10.96 -20.89
C GLU A 404 -19.65 11.78 -21.97
N GLY A 405 -18.36 12.11 -21.75
CA GLY A 405 -17.55 12.81 -22.75
C GLY A 405 -17.38 12.03 -24.05
N GLY A 406 -17.05 10.73 -23.97
CA GLY A 406 -16.90 9.87 -25.15
C GLY A 406 -18.20 9.70 -25.94
N VAL A 407 -19.34 9.59 -25.24
CA VAL A 407 -20.66 9.46 -25.89
C VAL A 407 -21.13 10.77 -26.53
N MET A 408 -20.86 11.91 -25.89
CA MET A 408 -21.11 13.23 -26.50
C MET A 408 -20.32 13.39 -27.80
N GLU A 409 -19.06 12.94 -27.81
CA GLU A 409 -18.20 13.02 -28.98
C GLU A 409 -18.66 12.09 -30.11
N LEU A 410 -19.01 10.84 -29.81
CA LEU A 410 -19.61 9.93 -30.80
C LEU A 410 -20.92 10.47 -31.37
N SER A 411 -21.73 11.12 -30.53
CA SER A 411 -22.96 11.76 -30.97
C SER A 411 -22.69 12.96 -31.88
N ALA A 412 -21.68 13.77 -31.57
CA ALA A 412 -21.23 14.87 -32.43
C ALA A 412 -20.71 14.34 -33.78
N ILE A 413 -19.95 13.25 -33.80
CA ILE A 413 -19.50 12.58 -35.03
C ILE A 413 -20.71 12.12 -35.86
N ALA A 414 -21.71 11.48 -35.24
CA ALA A 414 -22.94 11.04 -35.93
C ALA A 414 -23.71 12.21 -36.58
N GLN A 415 -23.65 13.39 -35.96
CA GLN A 415 -24.28 14.62 -36.48
C GLN A 415 -23.42 15.34 -37.54
N GLY A 416 -22.17 14.92 -37.76
CA GLY A 416 -21.24 15.58 -38.68
C GLY A 416 -20.50 16.77 -38.06
N GLN A 417 -20.51 16.87 -36.73
CA GLN A 417 -19.82 17.90 -35.95
C GLN A 417 -18.57 17.36 -35.23
N GLY A 418 -18.10 16.17 -35.62
CA GLY A 418 -16.93 15.53 -35.02
C GLY A 418 -15.65 16.32 -35.27
N GLN A 419 -14.86 16.57 -34.21
CA GLN A 419 -13.55 17.19 -34.35
C GLN A 419 -12.48 16.13 -34.65
N PRO A 420 -11.71 16.27 -35.74
CA PRO A 420 -10.59 15.39 -36.05
C PRO A 420 -9.52 15.43 -34.95
N SER A 421 -8.82 14.31 -34.76
CA SER A 421 -7.67 14.30 -33.85
C SER A 421 -6.53 15.16 -34.42
N PRO A 422 -5.79 15.90 -33.56
CA PRO A 422 -4.58 16.60 -33.99
C PRO A 422 -3.54 15.69 -34.65
N LEU A 423 -3.60 14.38 -34.36
CA LEU A 423 -2.71 13.36 -34.92
C LEU A 423 -3.11 12.93 -36.35
N GLN A 424 -4.32 13.28 -36.81
CA GLN A 424 -4.81 12.97 -38.17
C GLN A 424 -5.30 14.23 -38.89
N PRO A 425 -4.39 15.10 -39.34
CA PRO A 425 -4.74 16.40 -39.93
C PRO A 425 -5.54 16.31 -41.24
N HIS A 426 -5.56 15.15 -41.92
CA HIS A 426 -6.30 14.93 -43.16
C HIS A 426 -7.74 14.46 -42.96
N GLN A 427 -8.12 14.10 -41.74
CA GLN A 427 -9.45 13.60 -41.44
C GLN A 427 -10.45 14.76 -41.38
N THR A 428 -11.58 14.64 -42.08
CA THR A 428 -12.66 15.65 -42.05
C THR A 428 -13.84 15.19 -41.19
N PRO A 429 -14.70 16.10 -40.71
CA PRO A 429 -15.94 15.74 -40.01
C PRO A 429 -16.84 14.80 -40.82
N GLU A 430 -16.90 14.97 -42.14
CA GLU A 430 -17.65 14.09 -43.04
C GLU A 430 -17.01 12.71 -43.13
N SER A 431 -15.68 12.64 -43.21
CA SER A 431 -14.95 11.37 -43.21
C SER A 431 -15.18 10.59 -41.92
N LEU A 432 -15.21 11.27 -40.77
CA LEU A 432 -15.52 10.67 -39.47
C LEU A 432 -16.95 10.12 -39.42
N LYS A 433 -17.91 10.91 -39.88
CA LYS A 433 -19.32 10.49 -39.95
C LYS A 433 -19.50 9.28 -40.85
N ASN A 434 -18.88 9.28 -42.03
CA ASN A 434 -18.92 8.15 -42.95
C ASN A 434 -18.25 6.90 -42.36
N GLY A 435 -17.12 7.06 -41.66
CA GLY A 435 -16.45 5.99 -40.93
C GLY A 435 -17.36 5.38 -39.86
N LEU A 436 -18.02 6.22 -39.05
CA LEU A 436 -18.94 5.76 -38.02
C LEU A 436 -20.15 5.00 -38.60
N LEU A 437 -20.69 5.46 -39.72
CA LEU A 437 -21.79 4.79 -40.43
C LEU A 437 -21.37 3.48 -41.11
N SER A 438 -20.08 3.32 -41.42
CA SER A 438 -19.53 2.12 -42.06
C SER A 438 -19.23 0.98 -41.08
N ILE A 439 -19.29 1.23 -39.77
CA ILE A 439 -19.09 0.20 -38.74
C ILE A 439 -20.14 -0.91 -38.94
N ALA A 440 -19.69 -2.17 -38.84
CA ALA A 440 -20.51 -3.36 -39.04
C ALA A 440 -21.93 -3.20 -38.44
N PRO A 441 -23.00 -3.44 -39.21
CA PRO A 441 -24.36 -3.15 -38.79
C PRO A 441 -24.73 -3.96 -37.54
N PRO A 442 -25.56 -3.41 -36.64
CA PRO A 442 -25.92 -4.10 -35.40
C PRO A 442 -26.64 -5.42 -35.68
N PRO A 443 -26.50 -6.43 -34.80
CA PRO A 443 -27.16 -7.73 -34.96
C PRO A 443 -28.69 -7.66 -34.90
N THR A 444 -29.24 -6.53 -34.42
CA THR A 444 -30.68 -6.25 -34.42
C THR A 444 -31.05 -5.40 -35.64
N PRO A 445 -32.02 -5.82 -36.46
CA PRO A 445 -32.45 -5.04 -37.61
C PRO A 445 -33.14 -3.74 -37.16
N SER A 446 -32.91 -2.63 -37.87
CA SER A 446 -33.57 -1.31 -37.80
C SER A 446 -33.07 -0.21 -36.85
N SER A 447 -32.01 -0.39 -36.06
CA SER A 447 -31.59 0.69 -35.15
C SER A 447 -30.65 1.71 -35.81
N SER A 448 -30.95 3.01 -35.67
CA SER A 448 -30.05 4.08 -36.12
C SER A 448 -28.70 4.06 -35.37
N ILE A 449 -27.69 4.73 -35.91
CA ILE A 449 -26.39 4.87 -35.22
C ILE A 449 -26.54 5.55 -33.86
N THR A 450 -27.46 6.50 -33.75
CA THR A 450 -27.80 7.19 -32.49
C THR A 450 -28.37 6.20 -31.47
N ASP A 451 -29.28 5.31 -31.89
CA ASP A 451 -29.82 4.28 -31.00
C ASP A 451 -28.75 3.28 -30.56
N ARG A 452 -27.81 2.95 -31.45
CA ARG A 452 -26.66 2.09 -31.13
C ARG A 452 -25.76 2.73 -30.08
N ILE A 453 -25.40 4.01 -30.25
CA ILE A 453 -24.63 4.78 -29.26
C ILE A 453 -25.37 4.80 -27.92
N GLY A 454 -26.68 5.04 -27.91
CA GLY A 454 -27.49 5.04 -26.68
C GLY A 454 -27.51 3.68 -25.97
N ARG A 455 -27.60 2.57 -26.71
CA ARG A 455 -27.51 1.22 -26.13
C ARG A 455 -26.11 0.92 -25.58
N ALA A 456 -25.05 1.29 -26.32
CA ALA A 456 -23.68 1.13 -25.87
C ALA A 456 -23.42 1.93 -24.59
N HIS A 457 -23.89 3.19 -24.53
CA HIS A 457 -23.85 4.02 -23.32
C HIS A 457 -24.54 3.35 -22.14
N THR A 458 -25.78 2.88 -22.34
CA THR A 458 -26.56 2.21 -21.29
C THR A 458 -25.84 0.96 -20.77
N GLY A 459 -25.40 0.08 -21.67
CA GLY A 459 -24.68 -1.14 -21.29
C GLY A 459 -23.36 -0.85 -20.56
N THR A 460 -22.62 0.15 -21.03
CA THR A 460 -21.37 0.59 -20.38
C THR A 460 -21.63 1.16 -18.99
N ARG A 461 -22.66 2.00 -18.87
CA ARG A 461 -23.03 2.61 -17.59
C ARG A 461 -23.41 1.57 -16.55
N GLU A 462 -24.13 0.51 -16.93
CA GLU A 462 -24.46 -0.59 -16.02
C GLU A 462 -23.23 -1.40 -15.59
N LEU A 463 -22.29 -1.67 -16.50
CA LEU A 463 -21.02 -2.31 -16.17
C LEU A 463 -20.18 -1.47 -15.19
N LEU A 464 -20.14 -0.16 -15.39
CA LEU A 464 -19.40 0.78 -14.53
C LEU A 464 -20.02 0.91 -13.14
N LYS A 465 -21.34 0.84 -13.02
CA LYS A 465 -22.05 0.88 -11.73
C LYS A 465 -21.87 -0.38 -10.90
N THR A 466 -21.68 -1.53 -11.56
CA THR A 466 -21.69 -2.85 -10.92
C THR A 466 -20.30 -3.48 -10.94
N ALA A 467 -19.94 -4.13 -12.05
CA ALA A 467 -18.73 -4.93 -12.18
C ALA A 467 -17.44 -4.15 -11.88
N ALA A 468 -17.33 -2.91 -12.34
CA ALA A 468 -16.14 -2.09 -12.10
C ALA A 468 -15.96 -1.71 -10.62
N GLN A 469 -17.05 -1.56 -9.85
CA GLN A 469 -16.97 -1.23 -8.42
C GLN A 469 -16.62 -2.45 -7.55
N MET A 470 -16.99 -3.65 -8.00
CA MET A 470 -16.83 -4.89 -7.23
C MET A 470 -15.45 -5.55 -7.41
N THR A 471 -14.65 -5.02 -8.32
CA THR A 471 -13.35 -5.56 -8.73
C THR A 471 -12.22 -4.60 -8.36
N ASP A 472 -10.97 -5.04 -8.54
CA ASP A 472 -9.79 -4.22 -8.25
C ASP A 472 -9.45 -3.25 -9.39
N ALA A 473 -10.37 -3.03 -10.34
CA ALA A 473 -10.17 -2.16 -11.50
C ALA A 473 -9.72 -0.74 -11.12
N TYR A 474 -10.30 -0.16 -10.07
CA TYR A 474 -9.94 1.17 -9.56
C TYR A 474 -8.54 1.28 -8.94
N PHE A 475 -7.93 0.15 -8.57
CA PHE A 475 -6.57 0.12 -8.03
C PHE A 475 -5.52 -0.05 -9.14
N LEU A 476 -5.91 -0.66 -10.25
CA LEU A 476 -4.99 -1.08 -11.30
C LEU A 476 -5.03 -0.16 -12.53
N TYR A 477 -6.14 0.52 -12.77
CA TYR A 477 -6.38 1.24 -14.02
C TYR A 477 -6.89 2.67 -13.79
N THR A 478 -6.57 3.54 -14.73
CA THR A 478 -7.10 4.91 -14.77
C THR A 478 -8.59 4.91 -15.10
N PRO A 479 -9.35 5.95 -14.69
CA PRO A 479 -10.77 6.07 -15.03
C PRO A 479 -11.02 5.99 -16.54
N SER A 480 -10.11 6.53 -17.36
CA SER A 480 -10.15 6.45 -18.82
C SER A 480 -10.10 5.02 -19.33
N GLN A 481 -9.13 4.24 -18.85
CA GLN A 481 -8.99 2.83 -19.20
C GLN A 481 -10.19 2.00 -18.75
N ILE A 482 -10.75 2.28 -17.57
CA ILE A 482 -11.90 1.54 -17.03
C ILE A 482 -13.15 1.76 -17.91
N TRP A 483 -13.48 3.02 -18.25
CA TRP A 483 -14.65 3.28 -19.08
C TRP A 483 -14.48 2.79 -20.51
N LEU A 484 -13.30 2.95 -21.11
CA LEU A 484 -13.01 2.44 -22.45
C LEU A 484 -13.11 0.92 -22.51
N SER A 485 -12.62 0.22 -21.49
CA SER A 485 -12.75 -1.24 -21.39
C SER A 485 -14.21 -1.65 -21.27
N ALA A 486 -15.00 -0.93 -20.46
CA ALA A 486 -16.42 -1.22 -20.29
C ALA A 486 -17.21 -0.93 -21.59
N PHE A 487 -16.81 0.11 -22.31
CA PHE A 487 -17.37 0.48 -23.61
C PHE A 487 -17.06 -0.56 -24.67
N PHE A 488 -15.83 -1.06 -24.70
CA PHE A 488 -15.41 -2.16 -25.56
C PHE A 488 -16.20 -3.45 -25.28
N LEU A 489 -16.53 -3.74 -24.02
CA LEU A 489 -17.40 -4.87 -23.68
C LEU A 489 -18.85 -4.68 -24.12
N ALA A 490 -19.35 -3.44 -24.12
CA ALA A 490 -20.72 -3.12 -24.50
C ALA A 490 -20.89 -3.13 -26.04
N ASP A 491 -19.95 -2.53 -26.77
CA ASP A 491 -19.94 -2.48 -28.24
C ASP A 491 -18.50 -2.36 -28.75
N ARG A 492 -17.87 -3.51 -29.00
CA ARG A 492 -16.47 -3.59 -29.43
C ARG A 492 -16.17 -2.78 -30.71
N PRO A 493 -16.91 -2.95 -31.83
CA PRO A 493 -16.62 -2.19 -33.04
C PRO A 493 -16.73 -0.67 -32.86
N LEU A 494 -17.68 -0.21 -32.03
CA LEU A 494 -17.85 1.21 -31.75
C LEU A 494 -16.70 1.75 -30.87
N ALA A 495 -16.22 0.96 -29.93
CA ALA A 495 -15.07 1.30 -29.09
C ALA A 495 -13.76 1.33 -29.88
N GLU A 496 -13.52 0.35 -30.76
CA GLU A 496 -12.37 0.32 -31.65
C GLU A 496 -12.37 1.55 -32.57
N PHE A 497 -13.50 1.85 -33.22
CA PHE A 497 -13.63 3.08 -33.99
C PHE A 497 -13.29 4.33 -33.16
N TYR A 498 -13.86 4.47 -31.96
CA TYR A 498 -13.59 5.61 -31.10
C TYR A 498 -12.10 5.75 -30.79
N LEU A 499 -11.44 4.65 -30.42
CA LEU A 499 -10.02 4.66 -30.11
C LEU A 499 -9.15 4.97 -31.34
N ASP A 500 -9.49 4.42 -32.52
CA ASP A 500 -8.79 4.69 -33.77
C ASP A 500 -8.82 6.19 -34.10
N THR A 501 -9.97 6.87 -33.87
CA THR A 501 -10.06 8.33 -34.07
C THR A 501 -9.16 9.12 -33.13
N LYS A 502 -8.78 8.58 -31.97
CA LYS A 502 -7.94 9.26 -30.97
C LYS A 502 -6.47 8.93 -31.10
N LEU A 503 -6.16 7.67 -31.38
CA LEU A 503 -4.80 7.14 -31.36
C LEU A 503 -4.15 7.08 -32.75
N GLY A 504 -4.89 7.36 -33.83
CA GLY A 504 -4.31 7.68 -35.13
C GLY A 504 -4.10 6.50 -36.09
N GLY A 505 -4.79 5.36 -35.90
CA GLY A 505 -4.74 4.24 -36.84
C GLY A 505 -5.58 3.06 -36.36
N PRO A 506 -5.84 2.07 -37.22
CA PRO A 506 -6.56 0.86 -36.83
C PRO A 506 -5.75 0.10 -35.78
N ILE A 507 -6.31 -0.07 -34.58
CA ILE A 507 -5.70 -0.83 -33.48
C ILE A 507 -5.54 -2.32 -33.82
N THR A 508 -6.24 -2.78 -34.86
CA THR A 508 -6.05 -4.10 -35.47
C THR A 508 -5.16 -4.01 -36.70
N PRO A 509 -3.96 -4.64 -36.72
CA PRO A 509 -3.14 -4.70 -37.92
C PRO A 509 -3.83 -5.54 -39.00
N THR A 510 -3.76 -5.06 -40.24
CA THR A 510 -3.92 -5.89 -41.44
C THR A 510 -3.03 -7.13 -41.33
N ALA A 511 -3.60 -8.28 -41.67
CA ALA A 511 -3.03 -9.61 -41.47
C ALA A 511 -1.56 -9.74 -41.95
N ALA A 512 -0.59 -9.60 -41.04
CA ALA A 512 0.80 -10.08 -41.17
C ALA A 512 1.69 -9.82 -39.92
N SER A 513 1.18 -9.28 -38.81
CA SER A 513 1.99 -9.02 -37.61
C SER A 513 1.40 -9.73 -36.39
N THR A 514 2.23 -10.54 -35.77
CA THR A 514 2.05 -11.29 -34.52
C THR A 514 1.33 -10.48 -33.43
N ASN A 515 0.23 -11.07 -32.94
CA ASN A 515 -0.43 -10.88 -31.64
C ASN A 515 -0.61 -9.45 -31.11
N PRO A 516 -1.81 -8.84 -31.24
CA PRO A 516 -2.20 -7.69 -30.42
C PRO A 516 -2.65 -8.18 -29.03
N SER A 517 -1.70 -8.60 -28.19
CA SER A 517 -1.96 -8.97 -26.79
C SER A 517 -2.00 -7.78 -25.82
N GLY A 518 -1.58 -6.57 -26.25
CA GLY A 518 -1.45 -5.39 -25.38
C GLY A 518 -2.74 -4.69 -24.95
N LEU A 519 -3.90 -5.13 -25.43
CA LEU A 519 -5.23 -4.71 -24.99
C LEU A 519 -6.07 -5.94 -24.64
N GLN A 520 -5.50 -6.88 -23.89
CA GLN A 520 -6.32 -7.90 -23.22
C GLN A 520 -7.33 -7.19 -22.33
N ASN A 521 -8.60 -7.32 -22.70
CA ASN A 521 -9.74 -6.63 -22.11
C ASN A 521 -9.85 -6.95 -20.61
N PRO A 522 -9.47 -6.01 -19.71
CA PRO A 522 -9.36 -6.30 -18.28
C PRO A 522 -10.69 -6.71 -17.66
N LEU A 523 -11.81 -6.26 -18.24
CA LEU A 523 -13.16 -6.54 -17.75
C LEU A 523 -13.74 -7.85 -18.33
N TYR A 524 -13.16 -8.41 -19.41
CA TYR A 524 -13.63 -9.67 -20.00
C TYR A 524 -13.49 -10.85 -19.03
N GLU A 525 -12.39 -10.89 -18.27
CA GLU A 525 -12.22 -11.87 -17.18
C GLU A 525 -13.18 -11.64 -16.00
N MET A 526 -13.68 -10.42 -15.82
CA MET A 526 -14.54 -10.06 -14.67
C MET A 526 -16.01 -10.40 -14.85
N ARG A 527 -16.48 -10.67 -16.09
CA ARG A 527 -17.90 -10.92 -16.39
C ARG A 527 -18.43 -12.27 -15.88
N THR A 528 -17.56 -13.20 -15.44
CA THR A 528 -17.96 -14.60 -15.17
C THR A 528 -18.11 -14.98 -13.69
N LYS A 529 -18.01 -14.04 -12.74
CA LYS A 529 -18.23 -14.38 -11.31
C LYS A 529 -19.07 -13.33 -10.58
N VAL A 530 -20.35 -13.23 -10.92
CA VAL A 530 -21.34 -12.55 -10.05
C VAL A 530 -22.26 -13.59 -9.42
N PHE A 531 -22.40 -13.46 -8.11
CA PHE A 531 -22.72 -14.51 -7.17
C PHE A 531 -24.22 -14.72 -6.93
N LYS A 532 -24.67 -15.97 -7.10
CA LYS A 532 -25.81 -16.52 -6.35
C LYS A 532 -25.40 -17.66 -5.39
N ALA A 533 -24.10 -17.99 -5.31
CA ALA A 533 -23.61 -19.18 -4.61
C ALA A 533 -23.06 -18.95 -3.17
N GLN A 534 -22.91 -17.72 -2.65
CA GLN A 534 -22.16 -17.53 -1.38
C GLN A 534 -22.97 -17.43 -0.10
N MET A 535 -24.29 -17.33 -0.09
CA MET A 535 -25.01 -17.02 1.16
C MET A 535 -24.73 -18.04 2.29
N LYS A 536 -24.54 -19.32 1.95
CA LYS A 536 -24.12 -20.37 2.91
C LYS A 536 -22.66 -20.21 3.36
N ASN A 537 -21.76 -19.85 2.44
CA ASN A 537 -20.35 -19.60 2.74
C ASN A 537 -20.18 -18.37 3.63
N LEU A 538 -20.93 -17.30 3.37
CA LEU A 538 -20.91 -16.06 4.15
C LEU A 538 -21.32 -16.29 5.61
N LYS A 539 -22.35 -17.13 5.87
CA LYS A 539 -22.73 -17.52 7.24
C LYS A 539 -21.60 -18.25 7.98
N ARG A 540 -20.83 -19.09 7.28
CA ARG A 540 -19.66 -19.77 7.86
C ARG A 540 -18.56 -18.77 8.19
N ILE A 541 -18.24 -17.88 7.24
CA ILE A 541 -17.24 -16.83 7.41
C ILE A 541 -17.63 -15.88 8.56
N ALA A 542 -18.90 -15.47 8.64
CA ALA A 542 -19.40 -14.61 9.73
C ALA A 542 -19.28 -15.28 11.11
N LYS A 543 -19.59 -16.58 11.21
CA LYS A 543 -19.38 -17.36 12.44
C LYS A 543 -17.90 -17.45 12.82
N LYS A 544 -17.01 -17.53 11.83
CA LYS A 544 -15.56 -17.56 12.05
C LYS A 544 -15.08 -16.19 12.53
N LEU A 545 -15.48 -15.11 11.84
CA LEU A 545 -15.20 -13.72 12.24
C LEU A 545 -15.63 -13.44 13.68
N TYR A 546 -16.83 -13.86 14.09
CA TYR A 546 -17.30 -13.70 15.46
C TYR A 546 -16.35 -14.28 16.51
N LYS A 547 -15.63 -15.36 16.18
CA LYS A 547 -14.66 -16.02 17.09
C LYS A 547 -13.27 -15.37 17.06
N CYS A 548 -12.92 -14.70 15.97
CA CYS A 548 -11.62 -14.07 15.76
C CYS A 548 -11.73 -12.53 15.61
N GLN A 549 -12.77 -11.92 16.15
CA GLN A 549 -12.89 -10.47 16.19
C GLN A 549 -12.06 -9.91 17.35
N ASN A 550 -11.33 -8.82 17.09
CA ASN A 550 -10.55 -8.16 18.13
C ASN A 550 -11.49 -7.56 19.21
N PRO A 551 -11.48 -8.08 20.45
CA PRO A 551 -12.41 -7.64 21.49
C PRO A 551 -12.15 -6.20 21.94
N GLU A 552 -10.91 -5.72 21.82
CA GLU A 552 -10.52 -4.37 22.23
C GLU A 552 -10.98 -3.31 21.21
N LYS A 553 -11.27 -3.69 19.95
CA LYS A 553 -11.61 -2.77 18.86
C LYS A 553 -13.04 -2.96 18.34
N ALA A 554 -13.81 -3.88 18.93
CA ALA A 554 -15.19 -4.19 18.52
C ALA A 554 -16.18 -3.04 18.76
N ASN A 555 -16.01 -2.24 19.83
CA ASN A 555 -16.88 -1.11 20.18
C ASN A 555 -16.16 0.23 20.00
N LEU A 556 -16.37 0.89 18.86
CA LEU A 556 -15.73 2.18 18.55
C LEU A 556 -16.43 3.36 19.25
N SER A 557 -17.72 3.27 19.56
CA SER A 557 -18.51 4.32 20.22
C SER A 557 -18.08 4.56 21.68
N GLN A 558 -17.98 3.51 22.49
CA GLN A 558 -17.54 3.59 23.89
C GLN A 558 -16.15 4.21 24.07
N LYS A 559 -15.27 4.11 23.06
CA LYS A 559 -13.93 4.68 23.10
C LYS A 559 -13.89 6.19 22.82
N ARG A 560 -14.85 6.72 22.07
CA ARG A 560 -14.95 8.16 21.81
C ARG A 560 -15.31 8.93 23.09
N ASP A 561 -16.18 8.35 23.91
CA ASP A 561 -16.59 8.94 25.19
C ASP A 561 -15.46 8.93 26.23
N SER A 562 -14.61 7.89 26.24
CA SER A 562 -13.42 7.84 27.10
C SER A 562 -12.28 8.77 26.64
N ALA A 563 -12.29 9.22 25.38
CA ALA A 563 -11.27 10.09 24.80
C ALA A 563 -11.68 11.58 24.80
N GLN A 564 -12.89 11.92 25.26
CA GLN A 564 -13.27 13.30 25.53
C GLN A 564 -12.68 13.73 26.89
N PRO A 565 -12.01 14.90 26.98
CA PRO A 565 -11.69 15.46 28.29
C PRO A 565 -13.01 15.68 29.05
N PRO A 566 -13.07 15.37 30.36
CA PRO A 566 -14.31 15.53 31.12
C PRO A 566 -14.79 16.97 30.97
N THR A 567 -15.95 17.15 30.34
CA THR A 567 -16.66 18.42 30.31
C THR A 567 -16.96 18.81 31.75
N SER A 568 -16.31 19.88 32.20
CA SER A 568 -16.62 20.68 33.39
C SER A 568 -17.37 19.92 34.49
N ALA A 569 -16.61 19.33 35.42
CA ALA A 569 -17.17 19.00 36.71
C ALA A 569 -17.86 20.27 37.24
N ALA A 570 -19.16 20.16 37.50
CA ALA A 570 -19.92 21.18 38.17
C ALA A 570 -19.18 21.57 39.46
N ILE A 571 -19.04 22.87 39.69
CA ILE A 571 -18.52 23.43 40.92
C ILE A 571 -19.46 22.96 42.03
N THR A 572 -19.01 22.00 42.84
CA THR A 572 -19.58 21.78 44.17
C THR A 572 -18.63 22.38 45.19
N ASP A 573 -19.22 23.23 46.02
CA ASP A 573 -18.62 23.94 47.13
C ASP A 573 -18.05 22.97 48.17
N SER A 574 -16.77 22.64 48.05
CA SER A 574 -15.89 22.16 49.13
C SER A 574 -14.52 21.81 48.54
N GLY A 575 -13.55 22.71 48.70
CA GLY A 575 -12.20 22.54 48.18
C GLY A 575 -11.41 21.42 48.85
N GLN A 576 -11.46 20.21 48.29
CA GLN A 576 -10.46 19.16 48.53
C GLN A 576 -9.97 18.54 47.22
N VAL A 577 -8.68 18.71 46.95
CA VAL A 577 -7.94 18.06 45.86
C VAL A 577 -7.65 16.62 46.28
N THR A 578 -8.19 15.63 45.56
CA THR A 578 -7.87 14.22 45.78
C THR A 578 -6.61 13.82 44.99
N SER A 579 -5.72 13.11 45.66
CA SER A 579 -4.46 12.55 45.16
C SER A 579 -4.69 11.59 43.98
N GLU A 580 -3.89 11.72 42.92
CA GLU A 580 -3.78 10.73 41.83
C GLU A 580 -3.56 9.33 42.43
N SER A 581 -4.39 8.36 42.04
CA SER A 581 -4.32 7.00 42.57
C SER A 581 -3.17 6.20 41.94
N GLU A 582 -2.53 5.32 42.73
CA GLU A 582 -1.36 4.52 42.34
C GLU A 582 -1.57 3.66 41.07
N THR A 583 -2.83 3.31 40.78
CA THR A 583 -3.23 2.57 39.58
C THR A 583 -2.97 3.37 38.29
N GLU A 584 -3.09 4.70 38.35
CA GLU A 584 -2.84 5.60 37.21
C GLU A 584 -1.34 5.73 36.91
N ARG A 585 -0.50 5.77 37.95
CA ARG A 585 0.97 5.73 37.80
C ARG A 585 1.45 4.40 37.23
N LEU A 586 0.89 3.28 37.69
CA LEU A 586 1.22 1.95 37.17
C LEU A 586 0.79 1.78 35.70
N ALA A 587 -0.35 2.34 35.31
CA ALA A 587 -0.81 2.33 33.91
C ALA A 587 0.08 3.20 32.99
N LYS A 588 0.49 4.40 33.45
CA LYS A 588 1.43 5.27 32.71
C LYS A 588 2.83 4.62 32.57
N LYS A 589 3.32 3.96 33.62
CA LYS A 589 4.60 3.23 33.60
C LYS A 589 4.58 2.03 32.64
N ARG A 590 3.52 1.21 32.67
CA ARG A 590 3.34 0.10 31.71
C ARG A 590 3.26 0.57 30.26
N LYS A 591 2.58 1.69 29.99
CA LYS A 591 2.53 2.32 28.65
C LYS A 591 3.89 2.82 28.18
N LEU A 592 4.69 3.41 29.07
CA LEU A 592 6.03 3.91 28.75
C LEU A 592 6.99 2.75 28.44
N ASP A 593 6.87 1.64 29.17
CA ASP A 593 7.68 0.44 28.96
C ASP A 593 7.25 -0.31 27.68
N GLU A 594 5.96 -0.36 27.33
CA GLU A 594 5.46 -0.90 26.05
C GLU A 594 5.86 -0.05 24.84
N GLN A 595 5.94 1.28 24.98
CA GLN A 595 6.42 2.17 23.92
C GLN A 595 7.93 2.04 23.68
N LYS A 596 8.72 1.79 24.73
CA LYS A 596 10.17 1.59 24.63
C LYS A 596 10.55 0.29 23.89
N GLN A 597 9.68 -0.72 23.87
CA GLN A 597 9.96 -2.00 23.20
C GLN A 597 9.56 -2.04 21.71
N ARG A 598 8.84 -1.03 21.17
CA ARG A 598 8.17 -1.11 19.86
C ARG A 598 8.85 -0.35 18.70
N GLY A 599 10.06 0.18 18.88
CA GLY A 599 10.75 0.92 17.81
C GLY A 599 11.66 0.04 16.96
N SER A 600 11.13 -0.60 15.90
CA SER A 600 11.89 -0.91 14.65
C SER A 600 11.20 -1.87 13.63
N GLN A 601 10.01 -2.43 13.89
CA GLN A 601 9.41 -3.45 12.98
C GLN A 601 7.99 -3.17 12.46
N ASP A 602 7.44 -1.96 12.60
CA ASP A 602 6.11 -1.68 12.04
C ASP A 602 6.23 -0.97 10.68
N LEU A 603 5.95 -1.71 9.60
CA LEU A 603 5.92 -1.22 8.20
C LEU A 603 5.01 0.02 8.03
N PHE A 604 4.11 0.29 8.98
CA PHE A 604 3.12 1.36 8.93
C PHE A 604 3.21 2.38 10.08
N GLY A 605 4.28 2.37 10.88
CA GLY A 605 4.47 3.28 12.01
C GLY A 605 3.74 2.87 13.30
N PRO A 606 3.88 3.63 14.41
CA PRO A 606 3.37 3.24 15.73
C PRO A 606 1.84 3.18 15.80
N GLU A 607 1.32 2.33 16.69
CA GLU A 607 -0.12 2.12 16.89
C GLU A 607 -0.85 3.42 17.27
N LEU A 608 -2.00 3.65 16.62
CA LEU A 608 -2.83 4.85 16.73
C LEU A 608 -3.26 5.13 18.17
N VAL A 609 -2.74 6.23 18.73
CA VAL A 609 -3.21 6.82 19.98
C VAL A 609 -4.61 7.40 19.73
N LEU A 610 -5.63 6.80 20.33
CA LEU A 610 -7.01 7.30 20.29
C LEU A 610 -7.23 8.49 21.25
N ASP A 611 -6.27 8.77 22.13
CA ASP A 611 -6.30 9.91 23.03
C ASP A 611 -5.63 11.12 22.38
N ARG A 612 -6.38 12.22 22.27
CA ARG A 612 -5.78 13.54 22.03
C ARG A 612 -4.89 13.85 23.23
N THR A 613 -3.57 13.80 23.06
CA THR A 613 -2.66 14.46 23.99
C THR A 613 -2.99 15.95 24.01
N LYS A 614 -3.20 16.48 25.23
CA LYS A 614 -3.60 17.86 25.53
C LYS A 614 -2.76 18.91 24.83
#